data_AF-A0AA97HZP5-F1
#
_entry.id   AF-A0AA97HZP5-F1
#
_cell.length_a   1.000
_cell.length_b   1.000
_cell.length_c   1.000
_cell.angle_alpha   90.00
_cell.angle_beta   90.00
_cell.angle_gamma   90.00
#
_symmetry.space_group_name_H-M   'P 1'
#
loop_
_entity.id
_entity.type
_entity.pdbx_description
1 polymer ?
#
loop_
_entity_poly.entity_id
_entity_poly.type
_entity_poly.pdbx_seq_one_letter_code
_entity_poly.pdbx_strand_id
1 'polypeptide(L)'
;MTKMSKILAGALALSALASHQTAMAQDKCVTTEEAKAVATVVMPGIVTSLADSCKSTLPDTAALSQSSTFVDEVLAPAARTAFPSAFQTFRSAFGDGLPEGLGYDDMAPLMDAFIGQEVAKGVKPESCGAINALFETVQTMTPDQTSSLLVGFFQLVATAEEDPTKDLPFNVCPVTVSE
;
A
#
# COMPACT_ATOMS: atom_id res chain seq x y z
N MET A 1 40.91 -3.28 -62.73
CA MET A 1 41.00 -4.68 -62.26
C MET A 1 42.01 -4.73 -61.12
N THR A 2 41.59 -5.16 -59.92
CA THR A 2 42.36 -5.80 -58.81
C THR A 2 43.73 -5.21 -58.40
N LYS A 3 44.10 -4.96 -57.13
CA LYS A 3 43.70 -5.42 -55.80
C LYS A 3 44.47 -4.51 -54.82
N MET A 4 43.82 -3.98 -53.78
CA MET A 4 44.54 -3.49 -52.59
C MET A 4 43.74 -3.85 -51.36
N SER A 5 43.96 -5.08 -50.91
CA SER A 5 43.43 -5.66 -49.67
C SER A 5 44.53 -5.54 -48.61
N LYS A 6 44.28 -4.72 -47.59
CA LYS A 6 44.97 -4.73 -46.29
C LYS A 6 44.36 -3.65 -45.41
N ILE A 7 43.29 -3.95 -44.68
CA ILE A 7 43.09 -3.42 -43.32
C ILE A 7 42.35 -4.50 -42.52
N LEU A 8 43.05 -5.07 -41.54
CA LEU A 8 42.53 -5.97 -40.53
C LEU A 8 42.90 -5.33 -39.19
N ALA A 9 41.90 -4.74 -38.54
CA ALA A 9 41.85 -4.32 -37.13
C ALA A 9 40.38 -3.86 -36.92
N GLY A 10 39.54 -4.41 -36.05
CA GLY A 10 39.80 -5.00 -34.75
C GLY A 10 39.26 -4.05 -33.68
N ALA A 11 37.93 -3.99 -33.49
CA ALA A 11 37.22 -3.51 -32.29
C ALA A 11 35.71 -3.82 -32.49
N LEU A 12 35.19 -4.94 -31.97
CA LEU A 12 34.60 -5.11 -30.63
C LEU A 12 33.51 -4.07 -30.31
N ALA A 13 32.27 -4.48 -30.57
CA ALA A 13 31.02 -4.24 -29.84
C ALA A 13 30.78 -2.89 -29.13
N LEU A 14 29.80 -2.12 -29.62
CA LEU A 14 28.90 -1.30 -28.79
C LEU A 14 27.56 -1.11 -29.52
N SER A 15 26.79 -2.20 -29.63
CA SER A 15 25.34 -2.15 -29.81
C SER A 15 24.70 -2.39 -28.45
N ALA A 16 24.38 -1.32 -27.73
CA ALA A 16 23.52 -1.35 -26.55
C ALA A 16 23.10 0.07 -26.11
N LEU A 17 21.81 0.36 -26.28
CA LEU A 17 20.98 1.11 -25.34
C LEU A 17 21.36 2.59 -25.09
N ALA A 18 21.14 3.46 -26.08
CA ALA A 18 20.85 4.87 -25.82
C ALA A 18 19.33 5.06 -25.61
N SER A 19 18.81 4.46 -24.53
CA SER A 19 17.45 4.71 -24.06
C SER A 19 17.46 4.73 -22.54
N HIS A 20 17.86 5.86 -21.97
CA HIS A 20 17.57 6.30 -20.60
C HIS A 20 17.39 7.82 -20.67
N GLN A 21 16.18 8.24 -21.04
CA GLN A 21 15.13 8.69 -20.12
C GLN A 21 15.47 10.04 -19.50
N THR A 22 14.85 11.06 -20.07
CA THR A 22 14.58 12.36 -19.48
C THR A 22 14.05 12.17 -18.05
N ALA A 23 14.86 12.55 -17.07
CA ALA A 23 14.42 12.83 -15.71
C ALA A 23 13.48 14.06 -15.77
N MET A 24 12.20 13.79 -16.01
CA MET A 24 11.14 14.75 -15.67
C MET A 24 11.07 14.80 -14.14
N ALA A 25 10.94 15.99 -13.58
CA ALA A 25 10.62 16.18 -12.18
C ALA A 25 9.38 15.33 -11.84
N GLN A 26 9.60 14.19 -11.17
CA GLN A 26 8.51 13.35 -10.69
C GLN A 26 7.85 14.10 -9.55
N ASP A 27 6.60 14.52 -9.74
CA ASP A 27 5.66 14.57 -8.64
C ASP A 27 5.83 13.26 -7.86
N LYS A 28 6.14 13.33 -6.56
CA LYS A 28 6.41 12.16 -5.70
C LYS A 28 5.18 11.24 -5.72
N CYS A 29 5.14 10.31 -6.67
CA CYS A 29 4.12 9.29 -6.75
C CYS A 29 4.66 8.01 -6.12
N VAL A 30 3.80 7.33 -5.38
CA VAL A 30 4.10 6.07 -4.69
C VAL A 30 3.94 4.94 -5.71
N THR A 31 4.95 4.08 -5.83
CA THR A 31 4.90 2.90 -6.69
C THR A 31 3.85 1.90 -6.17
N THR A 32 3.38 0.99 -7.02
CA THR A 32 2.44 -0.07 -6.61
C THR A 32 3.00 -0.91 -5.46
N GLU A 33 4.31 -1.18 -5.46
CA GLU A 33 4.98 -1.98 -4.43
C GLU A 33 5.05 -1.24 -3.09
N GLU A 34 5.39 0.06 -3.12
CA GLU A 34 5.36 0.91 -1.93
C GLU A 34 3.94 1.08 -1.39
N ALA A 35 2.94 1.22 -2.26
CA ALA A 35 1.54 1.30 -1.88
C ALA A 35 1.08 -0.02 -1.23
N LYS A 36 1.50 -1.18 -1.75
CA LYS A 36 1.23 -2.49 -1.14
C LYS A 36 1.90 -2.63 0.22
N ALA A 37 3.13 -2.14 0.38
CA ALA A 37 3.80 -2.14 1.67
C ALA A 37 3.03 -1.29 2.69
N VAL A 38 2.62 -0.07 2.32
CA VAL A 38 1.77 0.79 3.15
C VAL A 38 0.45 0.11 3.50
N ALA A 39 -0.25 -0.45 2.51
CA ALA A 39 -1.51 -1.18 2.68
C ALA A 39 -1.36 -2.37 3.66
N THR A 40 -0.23 -3.09 3.57
CA THR A 40 0.08 -4.20 4.49
C THR A 40 0.26 -3.69 5.93
N VAL A 41 0.92 -2.55 6.11
CA VAL A 41 1.18 -1.98 7.44
C VAL A 41 -0.08 -1.45 8.11
N VAL A 42 -1.00 -0.84 7.36
CA VAL A 42 -2.23 -0.23 7.93
C VAL A 42 -3.35 -1.23 8.19
N MET A 43 -3.29 -2.42 7.56
CA MET A 43 -4.36 -3.42 7.65
C MET A 43 -4.74 -3.82 9.09
N PRO A 44 -3.80 -4.11 10.00
CA PRO A 44 -4.12 -4.41 11.40
C PRO A 44 -5.01 -3.34 12.05
N GLY A 45 -4.64 -2.07 11.87
CA GLY A 45 -5.37 -0.93 12.43
C GLY A 45 -6.76 -0.76 11.81
N ILE A 46 -6.90 -0.99 10.50
CA ILE A 46 -8.20 -0.95 9.82
C ILE A 46 -9.13 -2.02 10.40
N VAL A 47 -8.69 -3.28 10.48
CA VAL A 47 -9.51 -4.39 10.98
C VAL A 47 -9.91 -4.16 12.44
N THR A 48 -8.96 -3.75 13.27
CA THR A 48 -9.22 -3.44 14.70
C THR A 48 -10.25 -2.31 14.84
N SER A 49 -10.09 -1.23 14.07
CA SER A 49 -10.99 -0.08 14.10
C SER A 49 -12.39 -0.43 13.60
N LEU A 50 -12.51 -1.30 12.59
CA LEU A 50 -13.80 -1.81 12.11
C LEU A 50 -14.49 -2.67 13.17
N ALA A 51 -13.74 -3.57 13.83
CA ALA A 51 -14.28 -4.39 14.91
C ALA A 51 -14.80 -3.52 16.06
N ASP A 52 -14.04 -2.51 16.49
CA ASP A 52 -14.45 -1.58 17.54
C ASP A 52 -15.68 -0.76 17.14
N SER A 53 -15.69 -0.22 15.91
CA SER A 53 -16.81 0.58 15.40
C SER A 53 -18.10 -0.22 15.27
N CYS A 54 -18.00 -1.52 14.99
CA CYS A 54 -19.15 -2.40 14.80
C CYS A 54 -19.54 -3.21 16.04
N LYS A 55 -18.81 -3.06 17.15
CA LYS A 55 -18.98 -3.85 18.38
C LYS A 55 -20.39 -3.81 18.97
N SER A 56 -21.08 -2.67 18.91
CA SER A 56 -22.44 -2.55 19.43
C SER A 56 -23.52 -3.14 18.52
N THR A 57 -23.16 -3.45 17.27
CA THR A 57 -24.11 -3.88 16.24
C THR A 57 -23.98 -5.36 15.91
N LEU A 58 -22.75 -5.88 15.89
CA LEU A 58 -22.47 -7.27 15.56
C LEU A 58 -22.55 -8.17 16.79
N PRO A 59 -22.98 -9.43 16.64
CA PRO A 59 -22.86 -10.40 17.72
C PRO A 59 -21.40 -10.75 18.00
N ASP A 60 -21.10 -11.22 19.21
CA ASP A 60 -19.76 -11.68 19.62
C ASP A 60 -19.26 -12.88 18.79
N THR A 61 -20.15 -13.55 18.06
CA THR A 61 -19.83 -14.68 17.17
C THR A 61 -19.54 -14.26 15.73
N ALA A 62 -19.68 -12.98 15.38
CA ALA A 62 -19.35 -12.50 14.05
C ALA A 62 -17.83 -12.59 13.82
N ALA A 63 -17.41 -12.91 12.59
CA ALA A 63 -15.99 -13.05 12.27
C ALA A 63 -15.20 -11.78 12.61
N LEU A 64 -15.75 -10.60 12.31
CA LEU A 64 -15.10 -9.33 12.62
C LEU A 64 -14.96 -9.11 14.14
N SER A 65 -15.96 -9.50 14.93
CA SER A 65 -15.91 -9.45 16.40
C SER A 65 -14.82 -10.37 16.97
N GLN A 66 -14.42 -11.41 16.24
CA GLN A 66 -13.40 -12.39 16.62
C GLN A 66 -12.07 -12.17 15.90
N SER A 67 -11.88 -11.02 15.24
CA SER A 67 -10.74 -10.74 14.38
C SER A 67 -9.38 -10.65 15.08
N SER A 68 -9.36 -10.48 16.41
CA SER A 68 -8.13 -10.30 17.20
C SER A 68 -7.02 -11.32 16.90
N THR A 69 -7.33 -12.62 16.87
CA THR A 69 -6.34 -13.65 16.54
C THR A 69 -5.78 -13.50 15.13
N PHE A 70 -6.62 -13.17 14.14
CA PHE A 70 -6.16 -12.92 12.78
C PHE A 70 -5.27 -11.66 12.69
N VAL A 71 -5.63 -10.61 13.42
CA VAL A 71 -4.81 -9.40 13.52
C VAL A 71 -3.44 -9.73 14.12
N ASP A 72 -3.39 -10.43 15.25
CA ASP A 72 -2.16 -10.68 16.00
C ASP A 72 -1.25 -11.72 15.33
N GLU A 73 -1.82 -12.77 14.74
CA GLU A 73 -1.05 -13.89 14.21
C GLU A 73 -0.76 -13.77 12.70
N VAL A 74 -1.53 -12.98 11.95
CA VAL A 74 -1.40 -12.87 10.49
C VAL A 74 -1.03 -11.45 10.06
N LEU A 75 -1.81 -10.45 10.45
CA LEU A 75 -1.63 -9.09 9.93
C LEU A 75 -0.46 -8.36 10.59
N ALA A 76 -0.32 -8.42 11.92
CA ALA A 76 0.75 -7.73 12.63
C ALA A 76 2.16 -8.23 12.25
N PRO A 77 2.43 -9.55 12.11
CA PRO A 77 3.73 -10.03 11.64
C PRO A 77 4.04 -9.60 10.20
N ALA A 78 3.03 -9.59 9.31
CA ALA A 78 3.17 -9.11 7.95
C ALA A 78 3.47 -7.59 7.93
N ALA A 79 2.77 -6.82 8.75
CA ALA A 79 2.99 -5.39 8.91
C ALA A 79 4.41 -5.07 9.41
N ARG A 80 4.90 -5.76 10.45
CA ARG A 80 6.29 -5.61 10.92
C ARG A 80 7.32 -5.88 9.83
N THR A 81 7.08 -6.90 9.02
CA THR A 81 7.98 -7.27 7.91
C THR A 81 7.96 -6.22 6.80
N ALA A 82 6.79 -5.66 6.47
CA ALA A 82 6.61 -4.65 5.43
C ALA A 82 7.00 -3.23 5.87
N PHE A 83 7.07 -2.97 7.19
CA PHE A 83 7.26 -1.64 7.75
C PHE A 83 8.50 -0.90 7.22
N PRO A 84 9.70 -1.50 7.12
CA PRO A 84 10.87 -0.80 6.61
C PRO A 84 10.69 -0.29 5.17
N SER A 85 9.98 -1.06 4.33
CA SER A 85 9.68 -0.67 2.95
C SER A 85 8.61 0.43 2.89
N ALA A 86 7.63 0.41 3.79
CA ALA A 86 6.57 1.43 3.87
C ALA A 86 7.03 2.73 4.55
N PHE A 87 8.05 2.67 5.41
CA PHE A 87 8.47 3.79 6.26
C PHE A 87 8.88 5.03 5.46
N GLN A 88 9.57 4.85 4.33
CA GLN A 88 9.96 5.98 3.49
C GLN A 88 8.74 6.66 2.86
N THR A 89 7.71 5.90 2.50
CA THR A 89 6.44 6.43 2.01
C THR A 89 5.73 7.21 3.10
N PHE A 90 5.63 6.68 4.32
CA PHE A 90 5.08 7.42 5.46
C PHE A 90 5.85 8.70 5.76
N ARG A 91 7.18 8.66 5.77
CA ARG A 91 8.02 9.84 5.99
C ARG A 91 7.82 10.90 4.90
N SER A 92 7.60 10.49 3.66
CA SER A 92 7.28 11.41 2.57
C SER A 92 5.90 12.07 2.69
N ALA A 93 4.92 11.37 3.28
CA ALA A 93 3.56 11.84 3.47
C ALA A 93 3.40 12.72 4.73
N PHE A 94 4.02 12.32 5.84
CA PHE A 94 3.93 13.00 7.14
C PHE A 94 5.08 14.00 7.41
N GLY A 95 6.07 14.07 6.52
CA GLY A 95 7.22 14.97 6.59
C GLY A 95 8.42 14.42 7.38
N ASP A 96 9.53 15.18 7.39
CA ASP A 96 10.80 14.81 8.04
C ASP A 96 10.73 14.78 9.60
N GLY A 97 9.54 14.92 10.18
CA GLY A 97 9.31 14.90 11.63
C GLY A 97 9.37 13.52 12.27
N LEU A 98 9.44 12.44 11.46
CA LEU A 98 9.57 11.07 11.95
C LEU A 98 11.05 10.72 12.20
N PRO A 99 11.45 10.39 13.44
CA PRO A 99 12.79 9.92 13.76
C PRO A 99 13.20 8.71 12.91
N GLU A 100 14.47 8.68 12.48
CA GLU A 100 15.03 7.49 11.86
C GLU A 100 15.08 6.32 12.85
N GLY A 101 14.91 5.11 12.33
CA GLY A 101 15.03 3.88 13.14
C GLY A 101 13.79 3.55 13.99
N LEU A 102 12.66 4.23 13.79
CA LEU A 102 11.39 3.79 14.36
C LEU A 102 11.04 2.39 13.87
N GLY A 103 10.64 1.51 14.79
CA GLY A 103 10.05 0.22 14.46
C GLY A 103 8.55 0.35 14.21
N TYR A 104 7.96 -0.72 13.68
CA TYR A 104 6.51 -0.84 13.56
C TYR A 104 5.82 -0.67 14.91
N ASP A 105 6.30 -1.34 15.95
CA ASP A 105 5.65 -1.34 17.27
C ASP A 105 5.69 0.06 17.93
N ASP A 106 6.65 0.90 17.58
CA ASP A 106 6.71 2.30 18.04
C ASP A 106 5.70 3.20 17.32
N MET A 107 5.39 2.88 16.05
CA MET A 107 4.53 3.67 15.18
C MET A 107 3.08 3.20 15.17
N ALA A 108 2.82 1.92 15.42
CA ALA A 108 1.50 1.31 15.37
C ALA A 108 0.46 2.09 16.21
N PRO A 109 0.72 2.50 17.47
CA PRO A 109 -0.27 3.23 18.25
C PRO A 109 -0.68 4.58 17.63
N LEU A 110 0.26 5.28 17.00
CA LEU A 110 -0.01 6.55 16.32
C LEU A 110 -0.83 6.31 15.05
N MET A 111 -0.47 5.28 14.27
CA MET A 111 -1.18 4.89 13.06
C MET A 111 -2.60 4.43 13.38
N ASP A 112 -2.77 3.60 14.40
CA ASP A 112 -4.07 3.09 14.84
C ASP A 112 -4.98 4.23 15.32
N ALA A 113 -4.43 5.23 16.03
CA ALA A 113 -5.20 6.40 16.43
C ALA A 113 -5.68 7.23 15.23
N PHE A 114 -4.88 7.33 14.16
CA PHE A 114 -5.27 8.03 12.94
C PHE A 114 -6.30 7.23 12.14
N ILE A 115 -6.02 5.94 11.88
CA ILE A 115 -6.90 5.03 11.15
C ILE A 115 -8.25 4.92 11.86
N GLY A 116 -8.24 4.76 13.19
CA GLY A 116 -9.46 4.67 13.99
C GLY A 116 -10.37 5.88 13.86
N GLN A 117 -9.79 7.09 13.79
CA GLN A 117 -10.58 8.31 13.56
C GLN A 117 -11.23 8.32 12.17
N GLU A 118 -10.50 7.94 11.12
CA GLU A 118 -11.05 7.93 9.76
C GLU A 118 -12.10 6.83 9.57
N VAL A 119 -11.83 5.63 10.09
CA VAL A 119 -12.79 4.52 10.06
C VAL A 119 -14.07 4.90 10.83
N ALA A 120 -13.95 5.49 12.02
CA ALA A 120 -15.11 5.90 12.81
C ALA A 120 -15.98 6.97 12.13
N LYS A 121 -15.39 7.85 11.29
CA LYS A 121 -16.16 8.82 10.49
C LYS A 121 -16.94 8.15 9.36
N GLY A 122 -16.38 7.12 8.74
CA GLY A 122 -16.93 6.46 7.56
C GLY A 122 -17.91 5.32 7.84
N VAL A 123 -17.75 4.63 8.97
CA VAL A 123 -18.53 3.43 9.30
C VAL A 123 -19.87 3.80 9.92
N LYS A 124 -20.95 3.41 9.24
CA LYS A 124 -22.31 3.53 9.77
C LYS A 124 -22.74 2.19 10.39
N PRO A 125 -23.53 2.18 11.48
CA PRO A 125 -24.00 0.94 12.09
C PRO A 125 -24.67 -0.02 11.08
N GLU A 126 -25.43 0.50 10.12
CA GLU A 126 -26.15 -0.29 9.12
C GLU A 126 -25.21 -1.03 8.14
N SER A 127 -23.96 -0.56 8.00
CA SER A 127 -22.94 -1.17 7.13
C SER A 127 -22.21 -2.34 7.78
N CYS A 128 -22.31 -2.51 9.11
CA CYS A 128 -21.53 -3.50 9.86
C CYS A 128 -21.78 -4.95 9.41
N GLY A 129 -22.99 -5.29 8.96
CA GLY A 129 -23.27 -6.60 8.39
C GLY A 129 -22.48 -6.87 7.10
N ALA A 130 -22.40 -5.88 6.21
CA ALA A 130 -21.64 -5.98 4.97
C ALA A 130 -20.13 -5.99 5.23
N ILE A 131 -19.65 -5.18 6.19
CA ILE A 131 -18.25 -5.16 6.62
C ILE A 131 -17.86 -6.54 7.17
N ASN A 132 -18.68 -7.16 8.02
CA ASN A 132 -18.42 -8.51 8.53
C ASN A 132 -18.33 -9.54 7.39
N ALA A 133 -19.28 -9.53 6.46
CA ALA A 133 -19.27 -10.46 5.33
C ALA A 133 -18.03 -10.28 4.42
N LEU A 134 -17.59 -9.04 4.23
CA LEU A 134 -16.34 -8.75 3.51
C LEU A 134 -15.13 -9.27 4.30
N PHE A 135 -15.11 -9.06 5.62
CA PHE A 135 -14.04 -9.55 6.48
C PHE A 135 -13.93 -11.09 6.47
N GLU A 136 -15.05 -11.81 6.45
CA GLU A 136 -15.07 -13.28 6.29
C GLU A 136 -14.38 -13.76 5.02
N THR A 137 -14.41 -12.95 3.96
CA THR A 137 -13.68 -13.23 2.73
C THR A 137 -12.19 -12.89 2.91
N VAL A 138 -11.90 -11.70 3.43
CA VAL A 138 -10.53 -11.19 3.63
C VAL A 138 -9.70 -12.09 4.54
N GLN A 139 -10.27 -12.65 5.61
CA GLN A 139 -9.53 -13.51 6.54
C GLN A 139 -9.01 -14.81 5.90
N THR A 140 -9.55 -15.20 4.74
CA THR A 140 -9.09 -16.38 3.98
C THR A 140 -7.96 -16.05 3.00
N MET A 141 -7.72 -14.77 2.75
CA MET A 141 -6.73 -14.28 1.81
C MET A 141 -5.34 -14.20 2.46
N THR A 142 -4.29 -14.28 1.65
CA THR A 142 -2.94 -13.98 2.13
C THR A 142 -2.77 -12.47 2.34
N PRO A 143 -1.85 -12.03 3.21
CA PRO A 143 -1.57 -10.60 3.39
C PRO A 143 -1.22 -9.85 2.09
N ASP A 144 -0.53 -10.53 1.15
CA ASP A 144 -0.20 -9.95 -0.16
C ASP A 144 -1.44 -9.74 -1.04
N GLN A 145 -2.38 -10.69 -1.02
CA GLN A 145 -3.64 -10.57 -1.75
C GLN A 145 -4.51 -9.47 -1.16
N THR A 146 -4.61 -9.39 0.17
CA THR A 146 -5.41 -8.36 0.86
C THR A 146 -4.84 -6.97 0.66
N SER A 147 -3.51 -6.80 0.71
CA SER A 147 -2.88 -5.51 0.42
C SER A 147 -3.08 -5.09 -1.04
N SER A 148 -2.98 -6.02 -1.99
CA SER A 148 -3.26 -5.74 -3.41
C SER A 148 -4.71 -5.33 -3.64
N LEU A 149 -5.66 -5.99 -2.97
CA LEU A 149 -7.08 -5.62 -3.01
C LEU A 149 -7.30 -4.20 -2.46
N LEU A 150 -6.69 -3.88 -1.32
CA LEU A 150 -6.84 -2.56 -0.70
C LEU A 150 -6.23 -1.45 -1.56
N VAL A 151 -5.06 -1.69 -2.17
CA VAL A 151 -4.46 -0.74 -3.13
C VAL A 151 -5.38 -0.51 -4.32
N GLY A 152 -5.95 -1.57 -4.90
CA GLY A 152 -6.91 -1.45 -5.99
C GLY A 152 -8.17 -0.67 -5.60
N PHE A 153 -8.67 -0.86 -4.37
CA PHE A 153 -9.78 -0.07 -3.85
C PHE A 153 -9.43 1.42 -3.73
N PHE A 154 -8.27 1.76 -3.17
CA PHE A 154 -7.82 3.15 -3.08
C PHE A 154 -7.62 3.80 -4.45
N GLN A 155 -7.07 3.06 -5.42
CA GLN A 155 -6.95 3.55 -6.79
C GLN A 155 -8.31 3.82 -7.42
N LEU A 156 -9.30 2.95 -7.21
CA LEU A 156 -10.64 3.13 -7.73
C LEU A 156 -11.32 4.39 -7.15
N VAL A 157 -11.21 4.58 -5.82
CA VAL A 157 -11.76 5.76 -5.14
C VAL A 157 -11.08 7.03 -5.64
N ALA A 158 -9.75 7.05 -5.72
CA ALA A 158 -9.01 8.19 -6.26
C ALA A 158 -9.43 8.55 -7.69
N THR A 159 -9.72 7.56 -8.54
CA THR A 159 -10.19 7.84 -9.92
C THR A 159 -11.65 8.32 -10.00
N ALA A 160 -12.45 8.09 -8.96
CA ALA A 160 -13.85 8.50 -8.89
C ALA A 160 -14.03 9.90 -8.30
N GLU A 161 -13.02 10.43 -7.61
CA GLU A 161 -13.05 11.76 -7.00
C GLU A 161 -12.64 12.85 -8.01
N GLU A 162 -13.36 13.98 -8.00
CA GLU A 162 -13.02 15.14 -8.84
C GLU A 162 -11.74 15.86 -8.37
N ASP A 163 -11.30 15.63 -7.12
CA ASP A 163 -10.06 16.12 -6.50
C ASP A 163 -9.41 15.04 -5.61
N PRO A 164 -8.68 14.06 -6.19
CA PRO A 164 -8.11 12.92 -5.45
C PRO A 164 -7.01 13.28 -4.44
N THR A 165 -6.56 14.54 -4.45
CA THR A 165 -5.51 15.03 -3.56
C THR A 165 -6.01 15.49 -2.20
N LYS A 166 -7.34 15.59 -2.01
CA LYS A 166 -7.93 16.08 -0.76
C LYS A 166 -7.97 15.02 0.35
N ASP A 167 -8.17 13.75 -0.01
CA ASP A 167 -8.53 12.70 0.96
C ASP A 167 -7.51 11.55 1.05
N LEU A 168 -6.45 11.55 0.22
CA LEU A 168 -5.37 10.57 0.29
C LEU A 168 -4.03 11.21 0.69
N PRO A 169 -3.28 10.64 1.64
CA PRO A 169 -1.99 11.18 2.07
C PRO A 169 -0.87 10.99 1.03
N PHE A 170 -1.13 10.28 -0.07
CA PHE A 170 -0.19 10.07 -1.17
C PHE A 170 -0.90 9.82 -2.50
N ASN A 171 -0.28 10.25 -3.60
CA ASN A 171 -0.70 9.92 -4.96
C ASN A 171 -0.03 8.60 -5.39
N VAL A 172 -0.81 7.58 -5.76
CA VAL A 172 -0.26 6.36 -6.38
C VAL A 172 0.04 6.65 -7.85
N CYS A 173 1.21 6.25 -8.36
CA CYS A 173 1.54 6.45 -9.77
C CYS A 173 0.47 5.80 -10.67
N PRO A 174 0.05 6.45 -11.79
CA PRO A 174 -0.86 5.82 -12.73
C PRO A 174 -0.26 4.51 -13.25
N VAL A 175 -1.04 3.43 -13.21
CA VAL A 175 -0.65 2.13 -13.77
C VAL A 175 -0.48 2.30 -15.27
N THR A 176 0.75 2.34 -15.77
CA THR A 176 1.01 2.28 -17.22
C THR A 176 0.73 0.86 -17.66
N VAL A 177 -0.50 0.59 -18.09
CA VAL A 177 -0.82 -0.63 -18.83
C VAL A 177 -0.08 -0.53 -20.15
N SER A 178 1.04 -1.25 -20.26
CA SER A 178 1.70 -1.42 -21.55
C SER A 178 0.84 -2.38 -22.35
N GLU A 179 0.11 -1.86 -23.34
CA GLU A 179 -0.52 -2.66 -24.40
C GLU A 179 0.51 -3.48 -25.19
#